data_AF-A0A5J4PMG3-F1
#
_entry.id   AF-A0A5J4PMG3-F1
#
_cell.length_a   1.000
_cell.length_b   1.000
_cell.length_c   1.000
_cell.angle_alpha   90.00
_cell.angle_beta   90.00
_cell.angle_gamma   90.00
#
_symmetry.space_group_name_H-M   'P 1'
#
loop_
_entity.id
_entity.type
_entity.pdbx_description
1 polymer ?
#
loop_
_entity_poly.entity_id
_entity_poly.type
_entity_poly.pdbx_seq_one_letter_code
_entity_poly.pdbx_strand_id
1 'polypeptide(L)'
;MAMRKYCLLFFVVTCLYGCSDYKSESVFITGNIKGLGNDTICVYGVDDFLNFTDTIYVVDDKFSYTIQTDTVGQIILYFNHTQAYPVFFDKRDKITIEGNVDCLNKLVIRGNLANESLGTFLRNLECMGKLPPEKRLEAEVDSFIHKNPSSPVSVYLLDTFFVKKAQPDYGKIKQLMETMTGQLRDKPYVEKLKAIIDLSEKAEQGKIVPSFGV
;
A
#
# COMPACT_ATOMS: atom_id res chain seq x y z
N MET A 1 -7.82 -65.19 10.73
CA MET A 1 -8.24 -64.11 9.82
C MET A 1 -8.31 -62.77 10.59
N ALA A 2 -7.18 -62.28 11.12
CA ALA A 2 -7.15 -61.13 12.04
C ALA A 2 -5.97 -60.17 11.80
N MET A 3 -5.36 -60.21 10.61
CA MET A 3 -4.17 -59.39 10.27
C MET A 3 -4.39 -58.46 9.07
N ARG A 4 -5.64 -58.31 8.60
CA ARG A 4 -5.99 -57.47 7.45
C ARG A 4 -6.67 -56.15 7.86
N LYS A 5 -7.22 -56.07 9.08
CA LYS A 5 -7.88 -54.86 9.62
C LYS A 5 -6.91 -53.90 10.32
N TYR A 6 -5.82 -54.40 10.90
CA TYR A 6 -4.82 -53.56 11.58
C TYR A 6 -3.84 -52.85 10.62
N CYS A 7 -3.54 -53.44 9.45
CA CYS A 7 -2.74 -52.76 8.42
C CYS A 7 -3.49 -51.59 7.76
N LEU A 8 -4.81 -51.70 7.61
CA LEU A 8 -5.65 -50.60 7.08
C LEU A 8 -5.79 -49.45 8.08
N LEU A 9 -5.79 -49.75 9.39
CA LEU A 9 -5.87 -48.71 10.43
C LEU A 9 -4.58 -47.89 10.53
N PHE A 10 -3.41 -48.50 10.27
CA PHE A 10 -2.12 -47.80 10.30
C PHE A 10 -1.90 -46.88 9.09
N PHE A 11 -2.50 -47.20 7.94
CA PHE A 11 -2.41 -46.39 6.72
C PHE A 11 -3.28 -45.11 6.77
N VAL A 12 -4.35 -45.11 7.57
CA VAL A 12 -5.23 -43.94 7.74
C VAL A 12 -4.62 -42.90 8.69
N VAL A 13 -3.80 -43.32 9.66
CA VAL A 13 -3.17 -42.43 10.64
C VAL A 13 -1.99 -41.64 10.04
N THR A 14 -1.27 -42.19 9.05
CA THR A 14 -0.17 -41.48 8.38
C THR A 14 -0.66 -40.45 7.35
N CYS A 15 -1.91 -40.52 6.89
CA CYS A 15 -2.49 -39.52 5.99
C CYS A 15 -2.84 -38.19 6.68
N LEU A 16 -2.81 -38.11 8.02
CA LEU A 16 -3.14 -36.90 8.79
C LEU A 16 -1.93 -36.02 9.12
N TYR A 17 -0.70 -36.46 8.78
CA TYR A 17 0.52 -35.65 8.89
C TYR A 17 0.85 -34.93 7.57
N GLY A 18 -0.20 -34.45 6.89
CA GLY A 18 -0.11 -33.64 5.67
C GLY A 18 -0.30 -32.15 5.93
N CYS A 19 -0.05 -31.62 7.13
CA CYS A 19 0.26 -30.19 7.27
C CYS A 19 1.69 -30.01 6.76
N SER A 20 1.82 -29.95 5.44
CA SER A 20 3.03 -29.41 4.84
C SER A 20 3.13 -27.96 5.31
N ASP A 21 4.20 -27.64 6.02
CA ASP A 21 4.68 -26.27 6.26
C ASP A 21 5.03 -25.62 4.90
N TYR A 22 4.04 -25.45 4.03
CA TYR A 22 4.14 -24.43 3.00
C TYR A 22 4.24 -23.13 3.79
N LYS A 23 5.47 -22.61 3.91
CA LYS A 23 5.74 -21.23 4.33
C LYS A 23 4.92 -20.36 3.39
N SER A 24 3.68 -20.05 3.79
CA SER A 24 2.77 -19.36 2.90
C SER A 24 3.41 -18.00 2.63
N GLU A 25 3.53 -17.65 1.36
CA GLU A 25 4.06 -16.33 0.96
C GLU A 25 3.04 -15.22 1.24
N SER A 26 1.90 -15.61 1.81
CA SER A 26 0.81 -14.74 2.18
C SER A 26 1.23 -13.64 3.12
N VAL A 27 0.67 -12.47 2.87
CA VAL A 27 0.68 -11.33 3.79
C VAL A 27 -0.52 -11.46 4.71
N PHE A 28 -0.29 -11.27 6.00
CA PHE A 28 -1.35 -11.25 7.01
C PHE A 28 -1.50 -9.85 7.55
N ILE A 29 -2.67 -9.26 7.37
CA ILE A 29 -3.04 -7.95 7.91
C ILE A 29 -4.06 -8.19 9.01
N THR A 30 -3.80 -7.66 10.20
CA THR A 30 -4.75 -7.68 11.31
C THR A 30 -4.98 -6.25 11.77
N GLY A 31 -6.19 -5.95 12.22
CA GLY A 31 -6.54 -4.61 12.65
C GLY A 31 -7.41 -4.57 13.88
N ASN A 32 -7.23 -3.51 14.65
CA ASN A 32 -8.06 -3.12 15.78
C ASN A 32 -8.21 -1.59 15.75
N ILE A 33 -9.32 -1.11 15.21
CA ILE A 33 -9.63 0.32 15.09
C ILE A 33 -10.83 0.59 15.98
N LYS A 34 -10.58 1.24 17.12
CA LYS A 34 -11.61 1.52 18.11
C LYS A 34 -12.74 2.36 17.51
N GLY A 35 -13.98 1.96 17.80
CA GLY A 35 -15.19 2.66 17.34
C GLY A 35 -15.65 2.30 15.93
N LEU A 36 -14.99 1.34 15.27
CA LEU A 36 -15.40 0.85 13.95
C LEU A 36 -16.61 -0.10 14.03
N GLY A 37 -16.84 -0.72 15.20
CA GLY A 37 -17.97 -1.58 15.49
C GLY A 37 -18.01 -2.83 14.61
N ASN A 38 -19.17 -3.04 13.97
CA ASN A 38 -19.39 -4.06 12.97
C ASN A 38 -19.66 -3.35 11.63
N ASP A 39 -18.72 -3.45 10.70
CA ASP A 39 -18.72 -2.69 9.45
C ASP A 39 -17.94 -3.43 8.36
N THR A 40 -17.72 -2.76 7.23
CA THR A 40 -16.93 -3.24 6.09
C THR A 40 -15.88 -2.21 5.69
N ILE A 41 -14.69 -2.69 5.34
CA ILE A 41 -13.60 -1.89 4.77
C ILE A 41 -13.44 -2.33 3.31
N CYS A 42 -13.56 -1.40 2.37
CA CYS A 42 -13.26 -1.71 0.97
C CYS A 42 -11.74 -1.69 0.76
N VAL A 43 -11.25 -2.70 0.05
CA VAL A 43 -9.83 -2.84 -0.31
C VAL A 43 -9.69 -2.65 -1.80
N TYR A 44 -8.75 -1.80 -2.20
CA TYR A 44 -8.41 -1.58 -3.60
C TYR A 44 -6.91 -1.72 -3.82
N GLY A 45 -6.46 -2.58 -4.74
CA GLY A 45 -5.04 -2.66 -5.09
C GLY A 45 -4.65 -1.64 -6.16
N VAL A 46 -3.44 -1.09 -6.04
CA VAL A 46 -3.01 0.16 -6.75
C VAL A 46 -2.24 -0.11 -8.05
N ASP A 47 -1.98 -1.37 -8.41
CA ASP A 47 -1.19 -1.76 -9.59
C ASP A 47 -1.98 -2.71 -10.50
N ASP A 48 -1.62 -2.81 -11.78
CA ASP A 48 -2.25 -3.71 -12.77
C ASP A 48 -2.13 -5.19 -12.35
N PHE A 49 -1.13 -5.55 -11.54
CA PHE A 49 -0.99 -6.86 -10.91
C PHE A 49 -1.94 -7.10 -9.74
N LEU A 50 -2.46 -6.03 -9.15
CA LEU A 50 -3.34 -6.02 -7.99
C LEU A 50 -4.62 -5.25 -8.30
N ASN A 51 -5.11 -5.26 -9.54
CA ASN A 51 -6.34 -4.58 -9.92
C ASN A 51 -7.58 -5.36 -9.45
N PHE A 52 -7.69 -5.53 -8.14
CA PHE A 52 -8.80 -6.18 -7.48
C PHE A 52 -9.47 -5.21 -6.52
N THR A 53 -10.76 -5.47 -6.29
CA THR A 53 -11.52 -4.86 -5.21
C THR A 53 -12.01 -5.98 -4.31
N ASP A 54 -11.88 -5.79 -3.01
CA ASP A 54 -12.29 -6.77 -2.00
C ASP A 54 -12.96 -6.06 -0.82
N THR A 55 -13.56 -6.83 0.08
CA THR A 55 -14.25 -6.32 1.27
C THR A 55 -13.77 -7.07 2.51
N ILE A 56 -13.26 -6.33 3.48
CA ILE A 56 -12.93 -6.87 4.80
C ILE A 56 -14.12 -6.65 5.72
N TYR A 57 -14.57 -7.71 6.39
CA TYR A 57 -15.57 -7.62 7.44
C TYR A 57 -14.92 -7.30 8.79
N VAL A 58 -15.49 -6.32 9.48
CA VAL A 58 -15.07 -5.90 10.82
C VAL A 58 -16.08 -6.47 11.82
N VAL A 59 -15.56 -7.07 12.89
CA VAL A 59 -16.35 -7.57 14.01
C VAL A 59 -15.74 -7.06 15.31
N ASP A 60 -16.53 -6.37 16.11
CA ASP A 60 -16.13 -5.78 17.39
C ASP A 60 -14.79 -5.00 17.29
N ASP A 61 -14.74 -4.00 16.41
CA ASP A 61 -13.58 -3.14 16.11
C ASP A 61 -12.39 -3.86 15.43
N LYS A 62 -12.48 -5.17 15.19
CA LYS A 62 -11.35 -6.00 14.73
C LYS A 62 -11.58 -6.59 13.36
N PHE A 63 -10.49 -6.78 12.64
CA PHE A 63 -10.52 -7.42 11.34
C PHE A 63 -9.22 -8.19 11.04
N SER A 64 -9.31 -9.08 10.07
CA SER A 64 -8.17 -9.80 9.51
C SER A 64 -8.32 -9.92 8.01
N TYR A 65 -7.20 -9.82 7.28
CA TYR A 65 -7.14 -9.92 5.85
C TYR A 65 -5.87 -10.62 5.40
N THR A 66 -5.98 -11.45 4.36
CA THR A 66 -4.86 -12.24 3.84
C THR A 66 -4.70 -11.98 2.36
N ILE A 67 -3.51 -11.60 1.93
CA ILE A 67 -3.18 -11.38 0.52
C ILE A 67 -2.21 -12.46 0.09
N GLN A 68 -2.50 -13.16 -1.01
CA GLN A 68 -1.57 -14.09 -1.64
C GLN A 68 -0.74 -13.33 -2.67
N THR A 69 0.55 -13.16 -2.40
CA THR A 69 1.47 -12.43 -3.27
C THR A 69 2.90 -12.90 -3.01
N ASP A 70 3.73 -12.92 -4.05
CA ASP A 70 5.16 -13.17 -4.00
C ASP A 70 5.98 -11.87 -4.20
N THR A 71 5.28 -10.75 -4.41
CA THR A 71 5.86 -9.44 -4.70
C THR A 71 5.36 -8.35 -3.74
N VAL A 72 6.21 -7.33 -3.58
CA VAL A 72 5.87 -6.09 -2.88
C VAL A 72 4.73 -5.36 -3.60
N GLY A 73 3.78 -4.83 -2.84
CA GLY A 73 2.62 -4.13 -3.37
C GLY A 73 2.04 -3.08 -2.41
N GLN A 74 0.96 -2.46 -2.87
CA GLN A 74 0.21 -1.46 -2.14
C GLN A 74 -1.30 -1.72 -2.32
N ILE A 75 -2.03 -1.71 -1.21
CA ILE A 75 -3.48 -1.57 -1.20
C ILE A 75 -3.88 -0.24 -0.60
N ILE A 76 -5.08 0.23 -0.94
CA ILE A 76 -5.80 1.30 -0.27
C ILE A 76 -6.93 0.67 0.53
N LEU A 77 -6.97 0.98 1.83
CA LEU A 77 -8.11 0.72 2.69
C LEU A 77 -9.04 1.94 2.65
N TYR A 78 -10.28 1.72 2.27
CA TYR A 78 -11.33 2.74 2.29
C TYR A 78 -12.24 2.49 3.49
N PHE A 79 -12.16 3.41 4.46
CA PHE A 79 -13.01 3.44 5.64
C PHE A 79 -14.19 4.38 5.40
N ASN A 80 -15.38 4.00 5.87
CA ASN A 80 -16.62 4.79 5.80
C ASN A 80 -16.90 5.37 4.40
N HIS A 81 -16.49 4.65 3.34
CA HIS A 81 -16.59 5.05 1.93
C HIS A 81 -15.87 6.36 1.51
N THR A 82 -15.24 7.09 2.43
CA THR A 82 -14.65 8.41 2.12
C THR A 82 -13.16 8.50 2.40
N GLN A 83 -12.64 7.73 3.37
CA GLN A 83 -11.27 7.89 3.82
C GLN A 83 -10.36 6.78 3.32
N ALA A 84 -9.45 7.13 2.44
CA ALA A 84 -8.42 6.25 1.89
C ALA A 84 -7.16 6.25 2.77
N TYR A 85 -6.63 5.08 3.10
CA TYR A 85 -5.33 4.92 3.76
C TYR A 85 -4.48 3.86 3.03
N PRO A 86 -3.23 4.18 2.63
CA PRO A 86 -2.36 3.22 1.96
C PRO A 86 -1.75 2.21 2.94
N VAL A 87 -1.67 0.95 2.52
CA VAL A 87 -0.92 -0.10 3.24
C VAL A 87 0.04 -0.75 2.25
N PHE A 88 1.33 -0.66 2.57
CA PHE A 88 2.40 -1.34 1.82
C PHE A 88 2.62 -2.72 2.39
N PHE A 89 2.91 -3.69 1.54
CA PHE A 89 3.20 -5.06 1.96
C PHE A 89 4.26 -5.70 1.07
N ASP A 90 5.00 -6.64 1.63
CA ASP A 90 5.83 -7.61 0.92
C ASP A 90 5.50 -9.03 1.40
N LYS A 91 5.89 -10.04 0.62
CA LYS A 91 5.59 -11.45 0.94
C LYS A 91 5.93 -11.78 2.38
N ARG A 92 5.05 -12.55 3.04
CA ARG A 92 5.19 -12.99 4.44
C ARG A 92 5.12 -11.89 5.49
N ASP A 93 4.82 -10.64 5.11
CA ASP A 93 4.59 -9.57 6.07
C ASP A 93 3.45 -9.91 7.03
N LYS A 94 3.64 -9.53 8.29
CA LYS A 94 2.61 -9.59 9.35
C LYS A 94 2.32 -8.17 9.80
N ILE A 95 1.32 -7.57 9.19
CA ILE A 95 0.96 -6.18 9.38
C ILE A 95 -0.09 -6.07 10.48
N THR A 96 0.11 -5.12 11.38
CA THR A 96 -0.89 -4.75 12.39
C THR A 96 -1.31 -3.30 12.19
N ILE A 97 -2.62 -3.04 12.27
CA ILE A 97 -3.23 -1.71 12.11
C ILE A 97 -3.98 -1.39 13.40
N GLU A 98 -3.55 -0.36 14.11
CA GLU A 98 -4.19 0.09 15.34
C GLU A 98 -4.61 1.55 15.24
N GLY A 99 -5.75 1.90 15.83
CA GLY A 99 -6.18 3.30 15.86
C GLY A 99 -7.59 3.50 16.39
N ASN A 100 -8.18 4.62 15.97
CA ASN A 100 -9.55 5.01 16.30
C ASN A 100 -10.20 5.63 15.05
N VAL A 101 -11.48 5.35 14.83
CA VAL A 101 -12.28 5.87 13.71
C VAL A 101 -12.36 7.40 13.67
N ASP A 102 -12.25 8.06 14.83
CA ASP A 102 -12.23 9.53 14.95
C ASP A 102 -10.94 10.14 14.37
N CYS A 103 -9.88 9.33 14.18
CA CYS A 103 -8.55 9.77 13.77
C CYS A 103 -7.90 8.78 12.78
N LEU A 104 -8.59 8.45 11.68
CA LEU A 104 -8.10 7.50 10.67
C LEU A 104 -6.85 7.96 9.91
N ASN A 105 -6.49 9.24 9.98
CA ASN A 105 -5.19 9.73 9.48
C ASN A 105 -4.03 9.44 10.45
N LYS A 106 -4.32 8.90 11.64
CA LYS A 106 -3.36 8.59 12.72
C LYS A 106 -3.23 7.11 13.00
N LEU A 107 -3.59 6.26 12.05
CA LEU A 107 -3.43 4.82 12.20
C LEU A 107 -1.96 4.48 12.44
N VAL A 108 -1.72 3.62 13.41
CA VAL A 108 -0.41 3.06 13.70
C VAL A 108 -0.33 1.74 12.95
N ILE A 109 0.42 1.73 11.85
CA ILE A 109 0.64 0.53 11.05
C ILE A 109 2.07 0.03 11.26
N ARG A 110 2.20 -1.24 11.64
CA ARG A 110 3.47 -1.92 11.92
C ARG A 110 3.61 -3.16 11.06
N GLY A 111 4.79 -3.77 11.08
CA GLY A 111 5.06 -5.03 10.42
C GLY A 111 5.98 -4.92 9.22
N ASN A 112 6.21 -3.69 8.73
CA ASN A 112 7.29 -3.40 7.79
C ASN A 112 7.75 -1.93 7.86
N LEU A 113 8.92 -1.67 7.29
CA LEU A 113 9.57 -0.37 7.32
C LEU A 113 8.78 0.71 6.54
N ALA A 114 8.12 0.35 5.44
CA ALA A 114 7.37 1.30 4.62
C ALA A 114 6.20 1.91 5.40
N ASN A 115 5.36 1.08 6.02
CA ASN A 115 4.25 1.55 6.84
C ASN A 115 4.72 2.37 8.06
N GLU A 116 5.78 1.92 8.75
CA GLU A 116 6.32 2.62 9.92
C GLU A 116 6.93 3.99 9.57
N SER A 117 7.60 4.07 8.42
CA SER A 117 8.18 5.32 7.90
C SER A 117 7.09 6.31 7.47
N LEU A 118 6.04 5.86 6.78
CA LEU A 118 4.89 6.70 6.46
C LEU A 118 4.21 7.20 7.74
N GLY A 119 3.94 6.32 8.71
CA GLY A 119 3.35 6.72 9.98
C GLY A 119 4.20 7.74 10.74
N THR A 120 5.54 7.60 10.68
CA THR A 120 6.46 8.58 11.28
C THR A 120 6.43 9.92 10.54
N PHE A 121 6.42 9.89 9.22
CA PHE A 121 6.26 11.10 8.40
C PHE A 121 4.97 11.85 8.74
N LEU A 122 3.83 11.17 8.75
CA LEU A 122 2.54 11.77 9.06
C LEU A 122 2.50 12.36 10.48
N ARG A 123 3.02 11.65 11.50
CA ARG A 123 3.13 12.20 12.86
C ARG A 123 4.00 13.44 12.95
N ASN A 124 5.13 13.46 12.23
CA ASN A 124 5.99 14.63 12.19
C ASN A 124 5.28 15.83 11.56
N LEU A 125 4.41 15.61 10.56
CA LEU A 125 3.55 16.66 10.01
C LEU A 125 2.59 17.22 11.06
N GLU A 126 2.00 16.37 11.90
CA GLU A 126 1.09 16.79 12.96
C GLU A 126 1.76 17.58 14.09
N CYS A 127 3.00 17.22 14.46
CA CYS A 127 3.79 17.97 15.43
C CYS A 127 4.05 19.42 14.99
N MET A 128 3.83 19.74 13.69
CA MET A 128 3.89 21.11 13.18
C MET A 128 2.62 21.93 13.43
N GLY A 129 1.55 21.34 14.00
CA GLY A 129 0.31 22.03 14.37
C GLY A 129 -0.80 21.92 13.31
N LYS A 130 -1.52 23.03 13.04
CA LYS A 130 -2.47 23.11 11.92
C LYS A 130 -1.77 22.69 10.62
N LEU A 131 -2.53 22.13 9.66
CA LEU A 131 -2.01 21.71 8.36
C LEU A 131 -0.98 22.75 7.85
N PRO A 132 0.30 22.36 7.71
CA PRO A 132 1.33 23.32 7.36
C PRO A 132 1.00 23.96 6.00
N PRO A 133 1.43 25.21 5.74
CA PRO A 133 1.29 25.81 4.43
C PRO A 133 1.80 24.85 3.35
N GLU A 134 1.11 24.77 2.22
CA GLU A 134 1.39 23.82 1.14
C GLU A 134 2.89 23.75 0.79
N LYS A 135 3.55 24.90 0.67
CA LYS A 135 5.01 24.98 0.41
C LYS A 135 5.87 24.26 1.46
N ARG A 136 5.48 24.34 2.73
CA ARG A 136 6.20 23.64 3.81
C ARG A 136 5.93 22.14 3.75
N LEU A 137 4.71 21.73 3.43
CA LEU A 137 4.38 20.33 3.20
C LEU A 137 5.20 19.74 2.05
N GLU A 138 5.26 20.45 0.91
CA GLU A 138 6.08 20.05 -0.23
C GLU A 138 7.57 19.93 0.12
N ALA A 139 8.11 20.86 0.91
CA ALA A 139 9.50 20.79 1.37
C ALA A 139 9.78 19.56 2.26
N GLU A 140 8.84 19.17 3.11
CA GLU A 140 8.96 17.95 3.93
C GLU A 140 8.86 16.69 3.07
N VAL A 141 7.94 16.65 2.10
CA VAL A 141 7.83 15.53 1.17
C VAL A 141 9.10 15.41 0.31
N ASP A 142 9.59 16.52 -0.22
CA ASP A 142 10.85 16.58 -0.96
C ASP A 142 12.01 16.02 -0.11
N SER A 143 12.14 16.49 1.14
CA SER A 143 13.17 16.01 2.06
C SER A 143 13.04 14.51 2.33
N PHE A 144 11.80 14.02 2.49
CA PHE A 144 11.54 12.60 2.69
C PHE A 144 11.99 11.77 1.48
N ILE A 145 11.64 12.18 0.26
CA ILE A 145 12.00 11.47 -0.98
C ILE A 145 13.52 11.37 -1.12
N HIS A 146 14.25 12.47 -0.93
CA HIS A 146 15.72 12.47 -1.00
C HIS A 146 16.37 11.58 0.06
N LYS A 147 15.80 11.51 1.27
CA LYS A 147 16.31 10.67 2.35
C LYS A 147 15.96 9.18 2.18
N ASN A 148 14.91 8.87 1.42
CA ASN A 148 14.36 7.52 1.29
C ASN A 148 14.19 7.12 -0.20
N PRO A 149 15.26 7.15 -1.02
CA PRO A 149 15.15 7.00 -2.47
C PRO A 149 14.70 5.59 -2.92
N SER A 150 14.79 4.58 -2.04
CA SER A 150 14.35 3.21 -2.30
C SER A 150 12.96 2.88 -1.72
N SER A 151 12.34 3.81 -0.98
CA SER A 151 11.08 3.53 -0.29
C SER A 151 9.89 3.68 -1.23
N PRO A 152 8.94 2.72 -1.27
CA PRO A 152 7.69 2.88 -2.01
C PRO A 152 6.84 4.04 -1.48
N VAL A 153 7.04 4.44 -0.21
CA VAL A 153 6.41 5.62 0.39
C VAL A 153 6.79 6.90 -0.37
N SER A 154 8.02 6.99 -0.87
CA SER A 154 8.48 8.14 -1.65
C SER A 154 7.67 8.33 -2.94
N VAL A 155 7.28 7.22 -3.59
CA VAL A 155 6.41 7.26 -4.78
C VAL A 155 5.00 7.69 -4.38
N TYR A 156 4.44 7.10 -3.32
CA TYR A 156 3.11 7.46 -2.83
C TYR A 156 3.00 8.95 -2.48
N LEU A 157 3.99 9.50 -1.76
CA LEU A 157 4.01 10.91 -1.40
C LEU A 157 4.21 11.81 -2.63
N LEU A 158 5.05 11.41 -3.59
CA LEU A 158 5.21 12.13 -4.85
C LEU A 158 3.88 12.22 -5.61
N ASP A 159 3.21 11.08 -5.80
CA ASP A 159 1.92 11.00 -6.48
C ASP A 159 0.86 11.86 -5.78
N THR A 160 0.78 11.73 -4.45
CA THR A 160 -0.22 12.42 -3.62
C THR A 160 -0.02 13.94 -3.58
N PHE A 161 1.22 14.41 -3.41
CA PHE A 161 1.49 15.82 -3.12
C PHE A 161 1.99 16.64 -4.31
N PHE A 162 2.50 16.01 -5.37
CA PHE A 162 2.99 16.72 -6.55
C PHE A 162 2.21 16.39 -7.82
N VAL A 163 1.92 15.10 -8.08
CA VAL A 163 1.29 14.67 -9.35
C VAL A 163 -0.20 14.99 -9.37
N LYS A 164 -0.94 14.70 -8.29
CA LYS A 164 -2.40 14.91 -8.20
C LYS A 164 -2.83 16.37 -7.98
N LYS A 165 -1.92 17.33 -8.12
CA LYS A 165 -2.23 18.76 -8.02
C LYS A 165 -3.06 19.23 -9.20
N ALA A 166 -3.84 20.30 -9.00
CA ALA A 166 -4.57 20.95 -10.09
C ALA A 166 -3.62 21.52 -11.17
N GLN A 167 -2.42 21.96 -10.76
CA GLN A 167 -1.35 22.43 -11.65
C GLN A 167 -0.02 21.80 -11.18
N PRO A 168 0.33 20.60 -11.68
CA PRO A 168 1.57 19.91 -11.33
C PRO A 168 2.81 20.63 -11.89
N ASP A 169 3.88 20.71 -11.10
CA ASP A 169 5.21 21.10 -11.61
C ASP A 169 5.93 19.85 -12.13
N TYR A 170 5.79 19.58 -13.43
CA TYR A 170 6.37 18.40 -14.07
C TYR A 170 7.91 18.38 -14.02
N GLY A 171 8.56 19.55 -14.06
CA GLY A 171 10.01 19.65 -13.92
C GLY A 171 10.47 19.17 -12.55
N LYS A 172 9.79 19.64 -11.50
CA LYS A 172 10.04 19.20 -10.12
C LYS A 172 9.73 17.73 -9.90
N ILE A 173 8.61 17.23 -10.44
CA ILE A 173 8.23 15.82 -10.35
C ILE A 173 9.31 14.93 -10.95
N LYS A 174 9.78 15.24 -12.17
CA LYS A 174 10.85 14.47 -12.83
C LYS A 174 12.15 14.51 -12.04
N GLN A 175 12.55 15.68 -11.54
CA GLN A 175 13.72 15.81 -10.67
C GLN A 175 13.61 14.89 -9.44
N LEU A 176 12.46 14.86 -8.77
CA LEU A 176 12.25 13.99 -7.60
C LEU A 176 12.28 12.51 -7.97
N MET A 177 11.68 12.12 -9.11
CA MET A 177 11.75 10.74 -9.60
C MET A 177 13.18 10.30 -9.90
N GLU A 178 14.05 11.20 -10.40
CA GLU A 178 15.45 10.87 -10.68
C GLU A 178 16.27 10.55 -9.44
N THR A 179 15.86 11.04 -8.26
CA THR A 179 16.51 10.69 -6.98
C THR A 179 16.23 9.26 -6.54
N MET A 180 15.14 8.67 -7.03
CA MET A 180 14.72 7.32 -6.65
C MET A 180 15.67 6.27 -7.23
N THR A 181 15.86 5.17 -6.50
CA THR A 181 16.75 4.09 -6.94
C THR A 181 16.25 3.45 -8.25
N GLY A 182 17.18 2.92 -9.05
CA GLY A 182 16.84 2.17 -10.27
C GLY A 182 15.82 1.06 -10.00
N GLN A 183 16.08 0.24 -8.97
CA GLN A 183 15.17 -0.83 -8.55
C GLN A 183 13.74 -0.37 -8.25
N LEU A 184 13.57 0.84 -7.69
CA LEU A 184 12.24 1.40 -7.43
C LEU A 184 11.62 1.95 -8.72
N ARG A 185 12.41 2.62 -9.56
CA ARG A 185 11.95 3.17 -10.85
C ARG A 185 11.54 2.10 -11.85
N ASP A 186 12.18 0.94 -11.79
CA ASP A 186 11.91 -0.21 -12.67
C ASP A 186 10.67 -1.01 -12.19
N LYS A 187 9.99 -0.58 -11.12
CA LYS A 187 8.72 -1.18 -10.70
C LYS A 187 7.62 -0.80 -11.69
N PRO A 188 6.75 -1.75 -12.10
CA PRO A 188 5.70 -1.49 -13.09
C PRO A 188 4.80 -0.29 -12.76
N TYR A 189 4.35 -0.15 -11.51
CA TYR A 189 3.53 0.99 -11.09
C TYR A 189 4.26 2.34 -11.20
N VAL A 190 5.59 2.37 -11.04
CA VAL A 190 6.40 3.60 -11.17
C VAL A 190 6.64 3.96 -12.63
N GLU A 191 6.86 2.97 -13.48
CA GLU A 191 6.94 3.18 -14.94
C GLU A 191 5.61 3.70 -15.49
N LYS A 192 4.49 3.16 -15.03
CA LYS A 192 3.15 3.64 -15.40
C LYS A 192 2.93 5.07 -14.94
N LEU A 193 3.29 5.39 -13.69
CA LEU A 193 3.21 6.76 -13.18
C LEU A 193 4.05 7.71 -14.04
N LYS A 194 5.27 7.32 -14.41
CA LYS A 194 6.14 8.09 -15.32
C LYS A 194 5.47 8.34 -16.67
N ALA A 195 4.87 7.32 -17.27
CA ALA A 195 4.17 7.45 -18.55
C ALA A 195 2.98 8.41 -18.46
N ILE A 196 2.20 8.33 -17.37
CA ILE A 196 1.08 9.26 -17.11
C ILE A 196 1.60 10.70 -16.98
N ILE A 197 2.70 10.90 -16.24
CA ILE A 197 3.35 12.21 -16.08
C ILE A 197 3.80 12.77 -17.44
N ASP A 198 4.47 11.97 -18.26
CA ASP A 198 4.97 12.38 -19.59
C ASP A 198 3.82 12.74 -20.56
N LEU A 199 2.70 12.00 -20.49
CA LEU A 199 1.50 12.31 -21.28
C LEU A 199 0.81 13.58 -20.78
N SER A 200 0.66 13.72 -19.46
CA SER A 200 0.00 14.87 -18.84
C SER A 200 0.78 16.16 -19.07
N GLU A 201 2.11 16.09 -19.02
CA GLU A 201 2.98 17.21 -19.35
C GLU A 201 2.79 17.66 -20.81
N LYS A 202 2.62 16.74 -21.77
CA LYS A 202 2.38 17.08 -23.18
C LYS A 202 0.99 17.67 -23.42
N ALA A 203 0.01 17.31 -22.60
CA ALA A 203 -1.36 17.79 -22.67
C ALA A 203 -1.58 19.12 -21.93
N GLU A 204 -0.54 19.69 -21.32
CA GLU A 204 -0.60 20.94 -20.58
C GLU A 204 -1.01 22.12 -21.48
N GLN A 205 -1.82 23.03 -20.92
CA GLN A 205 -2.37 24.17 -21.64
C GLN A 205 -1.26 25.01 -22.28
N GLY A 206 -1.28 25.14 -23.61
CA GLY A 206 -0.28 25.87 -24.39
C GLY A 206 0.76 24.99 -25.10
N LYS A 207 0.76 23.67 -24.90
CA LYS A 207 1.57 22.72 -25.68
C LYS A 207 0.80 22.17 -26.89
N ILE A 208 1.54 21.79 -27.92
CA ILE A 208 0.98 21.23 -29.16
C ILE A 208 0.47 19.82 -28.85
N VAL A 209 -0.82 19.59 -29.08
CA VAL A 209 -1.45 18.28 -28.88
C VAL A 209 -0.79 17.26 -29.83
N PRO A 210 -0.41 16.06 -29.34
CA PRO A 210 0.13 15.00 -30.21
C PRO A 210 -0.83 14.70 -31.36
N SER A 211 -0.29 14.54 -32.57
CA SER A 211 -1.09 14.14 -33.74
C SER A 211 -1.62 12.72 -33.53
N PHE A 212 -2.93 12.54 -33.57
CA PHE A 212 -3.55 11.22 -33.64
C PHE A 212 -3.47 10.72 -35.08
N GLY A 213 -2.49 9.87 -35.37
CA GLY A 213 -2.44 9.12 -36.63
C GLY A 213 -3.42 7.96 -36.59
N VAL A 214 -4.37 7.93 -37.53
CA VAL A 214 -5.26 6.80 -37.81
C VAL A 214 -4.51 5.76 -38.63
#